data_AF-A0AAV5GHA2-F1
#
_entry.id   AF-A0AAV5GHA2-F1
#
_cell.length_a   1.000
_cell.length_b   1.000
_cell.length_c   1.000
_cell.angle_alpha   90.00
_cell.angle_beta   90.00
_cell.angle_gamma   90.00
#
_symmetry.space_group_name_H-M   'P 1'
#
loop_
_entity.id
_entity.type
_entity.pdbx_description
1 polymer ?
#
loop_
_entity_poly.entity_id
_entity_poly.type
_entity_poly.pdbx_seq_one_letter_code
_entity_poly.pdbx_strand_id
1 'polypeptide(L)'
;MARGKGSTPRRTQAHLDDDMSPTSPSPSSPSRRTPGSTASPARLNANTAAPGLPDKPVRGPTPQSAETTYHTRIRQLLVEHRKLRRQWNELVIRGLVGRTRAVLDLWGDVELVLKTIDKQGGKSTPRQPVRAGYLFAQSAKLSEQIDAVEAVFTSLTELVQTMSQLCERAEFLVVEAAKTRGTQFAFRDPLWVTWPIARFVDGVHTLSKPYIDSLSLVRSLLDILLTFPPLPSPDSASTSSATSSVAPARTRPSPEALQSALSLLAVQPLLPGKASDASAEAWEELMAVEVGGWER
;
A
#
# COMPACT_ATOMS: atom_id res chain seq x y z
N MET A 1 26.43 46.09 39.02
CA MET A 1 25.03 46.15 39.49
C MET A 1 24.33 44.91 38.93
N ALA A 2 24.20 43.77 39.64
CA ALA A 2 23.23 43.44 40.71
C ALA A 2 21.77 43.71 40.28
N ARG A 3 20.73 42.87 40.40
CA ARG A 3 20.48 41.53 40.99
C ARG A 3 19.00 41.17 40.67
N GLY A 4 18.61 39.88 40.75
CA GLY A 4 17.21 39.39 40.94
C GLY A 4 16.76 38.44 39.82
N LYS A 5 16.61 37.11 39.94
CA LYS A 5 16.12 36.13 40.96
C LYS A 5 14.62 36.22 41.30
N GLY A 6 13.87 35.20 40.88
CA GLY A 6 12.57 34.74 41.39
C GLY A 6 12.11 33.54 40.54
N SER A 7 12.42 32.29 40.89
CA SER A 7 11.82 31.39 41.90
C SER A 7 10.44 30.84 41.50
N THR A 8 10.39 29.51 41.35
CA THR A 8 9.22 28.63 41.14
C THR A 8 8.29 28.58 42.36
N PRO A 9 7.14 27.89 42.24
CA PRO A 9 7.11 26.62 42.96
C PRO A 9 6.43 25.44 42.24
N ARG A 10 6.99 24.29 42.59
CA ARG A 10 6.60 22.89 42.46
C ARG A 10 5.37 22.58 43.33
N ARG A 11 4.41 21.80 42.83
CA ARG A 11 3.43 21.09 43.67
C ARG A 11 3.54 19.59 43.46
N THR A 12 3.94 18.92 44.53
CA THR A 12 3.98 17.47 44.76
C THR A 12 3.05 17.18 45.95
N GLN A 13 2.22 16.13 45.85
CA GLN A 13 1.88 15.14 46.90
C GLN A 13 0.65 14.34 46.43
N ALA A 14 0.70 13.00 46.33
CA ALA A 14 0.65 11.98 47.40
C ALA A 14 -0.82 11.77 47.84
N HIS A 15 -1.38 10.61 48.21
CA HIS A 15 -0.96 9.23 48.51
C HIS A 15 -2.25 8.49 48.98
N LEU A 16 -2.15 7.16 49.20
CA LEU A 16 -3.03 6.21 49.91
C LEU A 16 -3.89 5.33 48.97
N ASP A 17 -4.09 4.04 49.19
CA ASP A 17 -3.39 2.89 49.81
C ASP A 17 -4.36 1.68 49.68
N ASP A 18 -3.92 0.50 50.13
CA ASP A 18 -4.62 -0.79 50.32
C ASP A 18 -4.62 -1.76 49.12
N ASP A 19 -3.74 -2.77 49.02
CA ASP A 19 -3.33 -3.87 49.93
C ASP A 19 -4.29 -5.08 49.90
N MET A 20 -3.77 -6.21 49.37
CA MET A 20 -3.87 -7.56 49.96
C MET A 20 -3.25 -8.60 49.02
N SER A 21 -2.11 -9.15 49.45
CA SER A 21 -1.51 -10.40 48.96
C SER A 21 -2.20 -11.64 49.59
N PRO A 22 -1.88 -12.90 49.25
CA PRO A 22 -0.67 -13.53 49.79
C PRO A 22 0.10 -14.55 48.88
N THR A 23 1.41 -14.45 49.05
CA THR A 23 2.53 -15.43 49.01
C THR A 23 2.29 -16.95 48.93
N SER A 24 3.21 -17.65 48.22
CA SER A 24 3.96 -18.83 48.72
C SER A 24 5.08 -19.31 47.76
N PRO A 25 6.09 -20.09 48.23
CA PRO A 25 7.52 -19.76 48.05
C PRO A 25 8.43 -20.79 47.32
N SER A 26 9.70 -20.41 47.16
CA SER A 26 10.87 -21.12 46.58
C SER A 26 11.32 -22.42 47.31
N PRO A 27 12.30 -23.18 46.74
CA PRO A 27 13.72 -23.05 47.19
C PRO A 27 14.79 -23.22 46.06
N SER A 28 15.86 -22.40 46.02
CA SER A 28 17.26 -22.63 46.50
C SER A 28 18.17 -23.55 45.63
N SER A 29 19.08 -23.00 44.80
CA SER A 29 20.58 -22.92 44.97
C SER A 29 21.38 -24.20 44.61
N PRO A 30 22.72 -24.22 44.34
CA PRO A 30 23.74 -23.15 44.36
C PRO A 30 24.74 -23.12 43.16
N SER A 31 25.70 -22.19 43.28
CA SER A 31 26.79 -21.75 42.39
C SER A 31 28.02 -22.68 42.30
N ARG A 32 28.76 -22.68 41.17
CA ARG A 32 30.22 -22.94 41.14
C ARG A 32 30.96 -22.33 39.94
N ARG A 33 32.05 -21.62 40.23
CA ARG A 33 33.07 -21.07 39.30
C ARG A 33 34.03 -22.16 38.80
N THR A 34 34.57 -22.01 37.58
CA THR A 34 36.01 -21.79 37.19
C THR A 34 36.33 -22.26 35.75
N PRO A 35 37.39 -21.71 35.10
CA PRO A 35 37.62 -21.77 33.64
C PRO A 35 38.56 -22.90 33.20
N GLY A 36 38.55 -23.25 31.91
CA GLY A 36 39.48 -24.22 31.32
C GLY A 36 39.47 -24.18 29.79
N SER A 37 40.59 -23.71 29.23
CA SER A 37 40.98 -23.84 27.82
C SER A 37 41.35 -25.29 27.52
N THR A 38 40.81 -25.90 26.44
CA THR A 38 41.50 -27.00 25.73
C THR A 38 40.93 -27.23 24.33
N ALA A 39 41.84 -27.57 23.43
CA ALA A 39 41.78 -27.77 21.98
C ALA A 39 40.67 -28.68 21.40
N SER A 40 40.36 -28.39 20.12
CA SER A 40 39.88 -29.24 18.98
C SER A 40 40.13 -30.76 19.11
N PRO A 41 39.33 -31.69 18.49
CA PRO A 41 39.13 -31.73 17.03
C PRO A 41 37.79 -32.30 16.49
N ALA A 42 37.68 -32.24 15.16
CA ALA A 42 36.69 -32.78 14.24
C ALA A 42 35.86 -33.99 14.72
N ARG A 43 34.54 -33.92 14.50
CA ARG A 43 33.66 -35.09 14.37
C ARG A 43 32.83 -35.01 13.10
N LEU A 44 33.22 -35.88 12.17
CA LEU A 44 32.40 -36.48 11.13
C LEU A 44 31.00 -36.77 11.68
N ASN A 45 29.98 -36.10 11.17
CA ASN A 45 28.61 -36.48 11.47
C ASN A 45 28.18 -37.55 10.46
N ALA A 46 28.02 -38.75 11.01
CA ALA A 46 27.70 -39.96 10.29
C ALA A 46 26.30 -39.90 9.70
N ASN A 47 26.22 -40.04 8.37
CA ASN A 47 25.06 -40.62 7.71
C ASN A 47 25.00 -42.10 8.14
N THR A 48 24.24 -42.41 9.18
CA THR A 48 23.80 -43.78 9.47
C THR A 48 22.29 -43.81 9.32
N ALA A 49 21.86 -44.04 8.07
CA ALA A 49 20.48 -44.37 7.76
C ALA A 49 20.16 -45.74 8.38
N ALA A 50 19.15 -45.78 9.26
CA ALA A 50 18.54 -47.02 9.69
C ALA A 50 17.68 -47.57 8.54
N PRO A 51 17.88 -48.82 8.08
CA PRO A 51 17.07 -49.40 7.02
C PRO A 51 15.69 -49.77 7.58
N GLY A 52 14.63 -49.13 7.07
CA GLY A 52 13.25 -49.60 7.28
C GLY A 52 12.26 -48.63 7.93
N LEU A 53 12.61 -47.38 8.21
CA LEU A 53 11.58 -46.37 8.48
C LEU A 53 11.07 -45.79 7.14
N PRO A 54 9.75 -45.69 6.92
CA PRO A 54 9.24 -44.93 5.80
C PRO A 54 9.72 -43.48 5.94
N ASP A 55 10.34 -42.96 4.87
CA ASP A 55 10.75 -41.55 4.81
C ASP A 55 9.57 -40.70 5.28
N LYS A 56 9.80 -39.89 6.32
CA LYS A 56 8.86 -38.82 6.65
C LYS A 56 8.67 -38.02 5.36
N PRO A 57 7.43 -37.80 4.88
CA PRO A 57 7.22 -37.01 3.69
C PRO A 57 7.84 -35.65 3.97
N VAL A 58 8.92 -35.34 3.25
CA VAL A 58 9.55 -34.03 3.31
C VAL A 58 8.49 -33.07 2.79
N ARG A 59 7.79 -32.41 3.72
CA ARG A 59 7.00 -31.21 3.43
C ARG A 59 8.01 -30.14 3.08
N GLY A 60 8.35 -30.09 1.81
CA GLY A 60 9.25 -29.15 1.22
C GLY A 60 8.94 -29.06 -0.27
N PRO A 61 9.26 -27.93 -0.91
CA PRO A 61 9.05 -27.78 -2.35
C PRO A 61 9.74 -28.93 -3.07
N THR A 62 9.06 -29.50 -4.06
CA THR A 62 9.60 -30.55 -4.93
C THR A 62 11.03 -30.18 -5.35
N PRO A 63 12.01 -31.09 -5.28
CA PRO A 63 13.38 -30.74 -5.64
C PRO A 63 13.41 -30.17 -7.06
N GLN A 64 14.14 -29.06 -7.27
CA GLN A 64 14.22 -28.35 -8.56
C GLN A 64 14.59 -29.26 -9.73
N SER A 65 15.31 -30.37 -9.48
CA SER A 65 15.67 -31.37 -10.47
C SER A 65 14.49 -32.17 -11.05
N ALA A 66 13.33 -32.18 -10.37
CA ALA A 66 12.12 -32.87 -10.82
C ALA A 66 11.15 -31.94 -11.58
N GLU A 67 11.50 -30.67 -11.72
CA GLU A 67 10.60 -29.66 -12.28
C GLU A 67 10.64 -29.65 -13.81
N THR A 68 9.46 -29.58 -14.41
CA THR A 68 9.35 -29.30 -15.84
C THR A 68 9.50 -27.80 -16.10
N THR A 69 9.76 -27.43 -17.36
CA THR A 69 9.78 -26.03 -17.80
C THR A 69 8.50 -25.26 -17.44
N TYR A 70 7.35 -25.95 -17.40
CA TYR A 70 6.06 -25.38 -17.00
C TYR A 70 6.03 -24.98 -15.53
N HIS A 71 6.66 -25.76 -14.65
CA HIS A 71 6.81 -25.42 -13.23
C HIS A 71 7.63 -24.13 -13.11
N THR A 72 8.79 -24.06 -13.75
CA THR A 72 9.65 -22.86 -13.68
C THR A 72 8.94 -21.61 -14.22
N ARG A 73 8.23 -21.72 -15.34
CA ARG A 73 7.49 -20.60 -15.96
C ARG A 73 6.34 -20.13 -15.08
N ILE A 74 5.50 -21.03 -14.57
CA ILE A 74 4.38 -20.60 -13.72
C ILE A 74 4.89 -20.00 -12.41
N ARG A 75 5.98 -20.53 -11.83
CA ARG A 75 6.65 -19.92 -10.67
C ARG A 75 7.03 -18.47 -10.96
N GLN A 76 7.70 -18.23 -12.09
CA GLN A 76 8.16 -16.90 -12.44
C GLN A 76 6.99 -15.93 -12.55
N LEU A 77 5.88 -16.34 -13.18
CA LEU A 77 4.64 -15.56 -13.26
C LEU A 77 4.06 -15.24 -11.87
N LEU A 78 4.04 -16.23 -10.97
CA LEU A 78 3.53 -16.05 -9.60
C LEU A 78 4.36 -15.07 -8.77
N VAL A 79 5.70 -15.15 -8.86
CA VAL A 79 6.62 -14.21 -8.20
C VAL A 79 6.45 -12.80 -8.76
N GLU A 80 6.39 -12.66 -10.09
CA GLU A 80 6.23 -11.37 -10.76
C GLU A 80 4.89 -10.73 -10.40
N HIS A 81 3.79 -11.50 -10.39
CA HIS A 81 2.47 -11.02 -9.97
C HIS A 81 2.47 -10.50 -8.53
N ARG A 82 3.08 -11.26 -7.60
CA ARG A 82 3.23 -10.84 -6.20
C ARG A 82 4.00 -9.52 -6.09
N LYS A 83 5.08 -9.36 -6.87
CA LYS A 83 5.87 -8.13 -6.91
C LYS A 83 5.03 -6.95 -7.40
N LEU A 84 4.26 -7.10 -8.48
CA LEU A 84 3.38 -6.06 -9.00
C LEU A 84 2.33 -5.64 -7.95
N ARG A 85 1.72 -6.59 -7.23
CA ARG A 85 0.75 -6.30 -6.17
C ARG A 85 1.36 -5.50 -5.01
N ARG A 86 2.57 -5.85 -4.60
CA ARG A 86 3.32 -5.07 -3.58
C ARG A 86 3.61 -3.65 -4.08
N GLN A 87 4.05 -3.51 -5.33
CA GLN A 87 4.33 -2.21 -5.94
C GLN A 87 3.08 -1.33 -6.02
N TRP A 88 1.93 -1.91 -6.37
CA TRP A 88 0.64 -1.22 -6.35
C TRP A 88 0.33 -0.66 -4.96
N ASN A 89 0.37 -1.49 -3.93
CA ASN A 89 0.07 -1.07 -2.55
C ASN A 89 1.00 0.04 -2.07
N GLU A 90 2.29 -0.07 -2.39
CA GLU A 90 3.28 0.95 -2.09
C GLU A 90 3.00 2.29 -2.78
N LEU A 91 2.65 2.27 -4.07
CA LEU A 91 2.29 3.49 -4.81
C LEU A 91 1.01 4.14 -4.27
N VAL A 92 -0.01 3.35 -3.92
CA VAL A 92 -1.25 3.89 -3.37
C VAL A 92 -1.01 4.53 -2.00
N ILE A 93 -0.37 3.81 -1.05
CA ILE A 93 -0.18 4.26 0.33
C ILE A 93 0.81 5.43 0.40
N ARG A 94 2.00 5.26 -0.18
CA ARG A 94 3.10 6.25 -0.04
C ARG A 94 3.04 7.33 -1.12
N GLY A 95 2.60 6.99 -2.31
CA GLY A 95 2.56 7.90 -3.45
C GLY A 95 1.28 8.71 -3.48
N LEU A 96 0.14 8.04 -3.63
CA LEU A 96 -1.11 8.69 -4.00
C LEU A 96 -1.75 9.45 -2.83
N VAL A 97 -2.05 8.76 -1.73
CA VAL A 97 -2.77 9.34 -0.58
C VAL A 97 -2.03 10.55 0.00
N GLY A 98 -0.70 10.43 0.16
CA GLY A 98 0.13 11.51 0.68
C GLY A 98 0.12 12.76 -0.21
N ARG A 99 0.25 12.58 -1.53
CA ARG A 99 0.24 13.70 -2.49
C ARG A 99 -1.13 14.34 -2.60
N THR A 100 -2.21 13.55 -2.67
CA THR A 100 -3.58 14.09 -2.72
C THR A 100 -3.89 14.90 -1.46
N ARG A 101 -3.45 14.45 -0.28
CA ARG A 101 -3.59 15.24 0.95
C ARG A 101 -2.83 16.57 0.87
N ALA A 102 -1.60 16.56 0.36
CA ALA A 102 -0.81 17.79 0.19
C ALA A 102 -1.49 18.79 -0.76
N VAL A 103 -2.13 18.31 -1.84
CA VAL A 103 -2.94 19.16 -2.73
C VAL A 103 -4.10 19.81 -1.97
N LEU A 104 -4.84 19.03 -1.18
CA LEU A 104 -5.99 19.53 -0.41
C LEU A 104 -5.57 20.56 0.66
N ASP A 105 -4.47 20.31 1.36
CA ASP A 105 -3.92 21.22 2.36
C ASP A 105 -3.50 22.55 1.69
N LEU A 106 -2.80 22.47 0.56
CA LEU A 106 -2.38 23.65 -0.21
C LEU A 106 -3.57 24.45 -0.76
N TRP A 107 -4.62 23.77 -1.22
CA TRP A 107 -5.86 24.43 -1.61
C TRP A 107 -6.55 25.11 -0.41
N GLY A 108 -6.56 24.46 0.76
CA GLY A 108 -7.06 25.05 2.00
C GLY A 108 -6.36 26.38 2.35
N ASP A 109 -5.05 26.43 2.17
CA ASP A 109 -4.26 27.65 2.35
C ASP A 109 -4.64 28.74 1.34
N VAL A 110 -4.83 28.36 0.06
CA VAL A 110 -5.29 29.29 -0.99
C VAL A 110 -6.66 29.88 -0.64
N GLU A 111 -7.62 29.06 -0.20
CA GLU A 111 -8.94 29.53 0.20
C GLU A 111 -8.91 30.44 1.41
N LEU A 112 -8.04 30.17 2.39
CA LEU A 112 -7.88 31.04 3.55
C LEU A 112 -7.39 32.42 3.10
N VAL A 113 -6.41 32.47 2.19
CA VAL A 113 -5.93 33.74 1.62
C VAL A 113 -7.03 34.44 0.83
N LEU A 114 -7.79 33.75 -0.02
CA LEU A 114 -8.92 34.34 -0.75
C LEU A 114 -9.96 34.95 0.21
N LYS A 115 -10.35 34.23 1.28
CA LYS A 115 -11.26 34.74 2.32
C LYS A 115 -10.71 35.98 3.03
N THR A 116 -9.39 36.08 3.23
CA THR A 116 -8.79 37.29 3.81
C THR A 116 -8.80 38.47 2.84
N ILE A 117 -8.69 38.22 1.54
CA ILE A 117 -8.77 39.23 0.48
C ILE A 117 -10.20 39.78 0.42
N ASP A 118 -11.22 38.91 0.35
CA ASP A 118 -12.62 39.33 0.27
C ASP A 118 -13.05 40.19 1.47
N LYS A 119 -12.62 39.79 2.68
CA LYS A 119 -12.88 40.57 3.92
C LYS A 119 -12.22 41.95 3.92
N GLN A 120 -11.12 42.12 3.19
CA GLN A 120 -10.36 43.37 3.12
C GLN A 120 -10.72 44.24 1.90
N GLY A 121 -11.33 43.66 0.87
CA GLY A 121 -11.79 44.33 -0.35
C GLY A 121 -12.84 45.43 -0.11
N GLY A 122 -13.46 45.48 1.06
CA GLY A 122 -14.35 46.58 1.47
C GLY A 122 -13.67 47.88 1.91
N LYS A 123 -12.33 47.91 2.05
CA LYS A 123 -11.58 49.11 2.45
C LYS A 123 -10.46 49.40 1.45
N SER A 124 -10.72 50.33 0.54
CA SER A 124 -9.83 50.86 -0.50
C SER A 124 -8.39 51.08 0.00
N THR A 125 -7.50 50.10 -0.22
CA THR A 125 -6.07 50.26 0.09
C THR A 125 -5.22 49.57 -0.99
N PRO A 126 -4.17 50.22 -1.53
CA PRO A 126 -3.40 49.75 -2.68
C PRO A 126 -2.32 48.73 -2.25
N ARG A 127 -2.72 47.52 -1.86
CA ARG A 127 -1.80 46.39 -1.50
C ARG A 127 -1.92 45.17 -2.44
N GLN A 128 -2.42 45.40 -3.66
CA GLN A 128 -2.76 44.38 -4.67
C GLN A 128 -1.58 43.52 -5.20
N PRO A 129 -0.37 44.03 -5.52
CA PRO A 129 0.60 43.27 -6.32
C PRO A 129 1.29 42.12 -5.57
N VAL A 130 1.60 42.30 -4.27
CA VAL A 130 2.26 41.24 -3.46
C VAL A 130 1.34 40.04 -3.22
N ARG A 131 0.02 40.27 -3.14
CA ARG A 131 -0.97 39.21 -2.93
C ARG A 131 -1.27 38.42 -4.20
N ALA A 132 -1.33 39.11 -5.34
CA ALA A 132 -1.40 38.46 -6.64
C ALA A 132 -0.18 37.55 -6.86
N GLY A 133 1.02 38.01 -6.51
CA GLY A 133 2.24 37.20 -6.57
C GLY A 133 2.19 35.95 -5.68
N TYR A 134 1.65 36.05 -4.46
CA TYR A 134 1.47 34.88 -3.57
C TYR A 134 0.46 33.89 -4.12
N LEU A 135 -0.71 34.36 -4.58
CA LEU A 135 -1.73 33.47 -5.18
C LEU A 135 -1.21 32.77 -6.43
N PHE A 136 -0.47 33.49 -7.28
CA PHE A 136 0.16 32.92 -8.47
C PHE A 136 1.21 31.86 -8.10
N ALA A 137 2.05 32.13 -7.09
CA ALA A 137 3.02 31.16 -6.60
C ALA A 137 2.35 29.92 -6.00
N GLN A 138 1.23 30.08 -5.27
CA GLN A 138 0.47 28.96 -4.73
C GLN A 138 -0.28 28.18 -5.82
N SER A 139 -0.85 28.84 -6.82
CA SER A 139 -1.48 28.14 -7.94
C SER A 139 -0.48 27.34 -8.75
N ALA A 140 0.75 27.84 -8.93
CA ALA A 140 1.82 27.11 -9.59
C ALA A 140 2.26 25.86 -8.80
N LYS A 141 2.34 25.97 -7.46
CA LYS A 141 2.61 24.80 -6.60
C LYS A 141 1.47 23.80 -6.61
N LEU A 142 0.22 24.27 -6.65
CA LEU A 142 -0.96 23.42 -6.74
C LEU A 142 -0.94 22.61 -8.05
N SER A 143 -0.67 23.27 -9.19
CA SER A 143 -0.58 22.57 -10.47
C SER A 143 0.54 21.53 -10.47
N GLU A 144 1.71 21.84 -9.92
CA GLU A 144 2.82 20.89 -9.80
C GLU A 144 2.43 19.65 -8.96
N GLN A 145 1.70 19.84 -7.86
CA GLN A 145 1.23 18.72 -7.04
C GLN A 145 0.13 17.90 -7.74
N ILE A 146 -0.76 18.55 -8.49
CA ILE A 146 -1.77 17.86 -9.32
C ILE A 146 -1.08 17.00 -10.37
N ASP A 147 -0.10 17.56 -11.09
CA ASP A 147 0.69 16.82 -12.09
C ASP A 147 1.41 15.62 -11.46
N ALA A 148 1.94 15.78 -10.24
CA ALA A 148 2.57 14.69 -9.51
C ALA A 148 1.57 13.59 -9.09
N VAL A 149 0.32 13.93 -8.78
CA VAL A 149 -0.75 12.95 -8.51
C VAL A 149 -1.13 12.19 -9.79
N GLU A 150 -1.31 12.89 -10.91
CA GLU A 150 -1.60 12.28 -12.21
C GLU A 150 -0.45 11.38 -12.71
N ALA A 151 0.80 11.74 -12.43
CA ALA A 151 1.94 10.88 -12.70
C ALA A 151 1.87 9.55 -11.92
N VAL A 152 1.52 9.59 -10.63
CA VAL A 152 1.32 8.37 -9.82
C VAL A 152 0.16 7.54 -10.37
N PHE A 153 -0.95 8.18 -10.76
CA PHE A 153 -2.09 7.49 -11.38
C PHE A 153 -1.72 6.81 -12.71
N THR A 154 -0.88 7.46 -13.52
CA THR A 154 -0.33 6.87 -14.74
C THR A 154 0.50 5.62 -14.44
N SER A 155 1.39 5.67 -13.44
CA SER A 155 2.17 4.51 -13.00
C SER A 155 1.30 3.37 -12.46
N LEU A 156 0.21 3.68 -11.74
CA LEU A 156 -0.77 2.67 -11.32
C LEU A 156 -1.42 1.99 -12.54
N THR A 157 -1.78 2.78 -13.55
CA THR A 157 -2.37 2.27 -14.79
C THR A 157 -1.42 1.32 -15.53
N GLU A 158 -0.14 1.67 -15.62
CA GLU A 158 0.90 0.81 -16.19
C GLU A 158 1.05 -0.51 -15.41
N LEU A 159 1.00 -0.47 -14.07
CA LEU A 159 1.06 -1.68 -13.25
C LEU A 159 -0.12 -2.62 -13.52
N VAL A 160 -1.34 -2.10 -13.60
CA VAL A 160 -2.54 -2.91 -13.90
C VAL A 160 -2.48 -3.49 -15.31
N GLN A 161 -2.01 -2.72 -16.30
CA GLN A 161 -1.78 -3.24 -17.64
C GLN A 161 -0.76 -4.37 -17.64
N THR A 162 0.33 -4.23 -16.86
CA THR A 162 1.34 -5.28 -16.70
C THR A 162 0.75 -6.53 -16.03
N MET A 163 -0.10 -6.38 -15.02
CA MET A 163 -0.82 -7.51 -14.41
C MET A 163 -1.75 -8.21 -15.42
N SER A 164 -2.43 -7.46 -16.28
CA SER A 164 -3.28 -8.01 -17.36
C SER A 164 -2.45 -8.82 -18.36
N GLN A 165 -1.30 -8.30 -18.78
CA GLN A 165 -0.38 -9.03 -19.66
C GLN A 165 0.16 -10.30 -19.01
N LEU A 166 0.39 -10.28 -17.69
CA LEU A 166 0.80 -11.46 -16.93
C LEU A 166 -0.30 -12.53 -16.92
N CYS A 167 -1.56 -12.11 -16.74
CA CYS A 167 -2.74 -12.98 -16.88
C CYS A 167 -2.80 -13.64 -18.26
N GLU A 168 -2.70 -12.87 -19.35
CA GLU A 168 -2.70 -13.40 -20.73
C GLU A 168 -1.54 -14.39 -20.98
N ARG A 169 -0.34 -14.08 -20.47
CA ARG A 169 0.82 -14.98 -20.55
C ARG A 169 0.59 -16.28 -19.78
N ALA A 170 -0.11 -16.22 -18.66
CA ALA A 170 -0.48 -17.39 -17.87
C ALA A 170 -1.50 -18.26 -18.63
N GLU A 171 -2.54 -17.67 -19.22
CA GLU A 171 -3.50 -18.39 -20.06
C GLU A 171 -2.82 -19.08 -21.24
N PHE A 172 -1.92 -18.37 -21.92
CA PHE A 172 -1.13 -18.95 -23.01
C PHE A 172 -0.35 -20.19 -22.56
N LEU A 173 0.22 -20.16 -21.35
CA LEU A 173 0.97 -21.28 -20.79
C LEU A 173 0.11 -22.52 -20.58
N VAL A 174 -1.17 -22.35 -20.20
CA VAL A 174 -2.14 -23.47 -20.09
C VAL A 174 -2.41 -24.08 -21.45
N VAL A 175 -2.62 -23.25 -22.47
CA VAL A 175 -2.86 -23.70 -23.85
C VAL A 175 -1.62 -24.42 -24.41
N GLU A 176 -0.42 -23.89 -24.17
CA GLU A 176 0.85 -24.51 -24.57
C GLU A 176 1.06 -25.86 -23.87
N ALA A 177 0.82 -25.93 -22.56
CA ALA A 177 0.89 -27.16 -21.79
C ALA A 177 -0.09 -28.22 -22.29
N ALA A 178 -1.33 -27.82 -22.57
CA ALA A 178 -2.37 -28.70 -23.10
C ALA A 178 -2.00 -29.26 -24.49
N LYS A 179 -1.40 -28.43 -25.36
CA LYS A 179 -0.97 -28.83 -26.71
C LYS A 179 0.23 -29.79 -26.68
N THR A 180 1.17 -29.59 -25.77
CA THR A 180 2.46 -30.32 -25.78
C THR A 180 2.49 -31.55 -24.88
N ARG A 181 1.80 -31.50 -23.74
CA ARG A 181 1.76 -32.57 -22.73
C ARG A 181 0.37 -33.21 -22.58
N GLY A 182 -0.63 -32.66 -23.26
CA GLY A 182 -2.02 -33.13 -23.20
C GLY A 182 -2.86 -32.38 -22.18
N THR A 183 -4.18 -32.46 -22.35
CA THR A 183 -5.16 -31.80 -21.48
C THR A 183 -5.14 -32.36 -20.05
N GLN A 184 -4.80 -33.63 -19.87
CA GLN A 184 -4.65 -34.24 -18.55
C GLN A 184 -3.59 -33.50 -17.73
N PHE A 185 -2.42 -33.24 -18.32
CA PHE A 185 -1.35 -32.50 -17.67
C PHE A 185 -1.77 -31.07 -17.31
N ALA A 186 -2.47 -30.37 -18.21
CA ALA A 186 -2.83 -28.98 -17.99
C ALA A 186 -3.97 -28.78 -16.95
N PHE A 187 -4.90 -29.72 -16.86
CA PHE A 187 -6.14 -29.52 -16.09
C PHE A 187 -6.31 -30.46 -14.89
N ARG A 188 -5.54 -31.56 -14.81
CA ARG A 188 -5.71 -32.58 -13.78
C ARG A 188 -4.44 -32.82 -12.97
N ASP A 189 -3.29 -32.84 -13.64
CA ASP A 189 -2.03 -33.19 -12.96
C ASP A 189 -1.54 -32.03 -12.10
N PRO A 190 -1.29 -32.25 -10.80
CA PRO A 190 -0.86 -31.19 -9.91
C PRO A 190 0.60 -30.80 -10.16
N LEU A 191 0.87 -29.49 -10.15
CA LEU A 191 2.21 -28.93 -10.05
C LEU A 191 2.61 -28.85 -8.58
N TRP A 192 3.85 -29.24 -8.27
CA TRP A 192 4.40 -29.24 -6.90
C TRP A 192 3.46 -29.82 -5.83
N VAL A 193 2.67 -30.84 -6.20
CA VAL A 193 1.72 -31.56 -5.32
C VAL A 193 0.47 -30.77 -4.91
N THR A 194 0.30 -29.52 -5.38
CA THR A 194 -0.81 -28.66 -4.97
C THR A 194 -1.94 -28.68 -6.00
N TRP A 195 -1.76 -27.98 -7.12
CA TRP A 195 -2.83 -27.71 -8.09
C TRP A 195 -2.37 -27.83 -9.54
N PRO A 196 -3.29 -28.12 -10.48
CA PRO A 196 -2.97 -28.10 -11.90
C PRO A 196 -2.70 -26.67 -12.39
N ILE A 197 -1.98 -26.54 -13.51
CA ILE A 197 -1.58 -25.23 -14.04
C ILE A 197 -2.77 -24.29 -14.27
N ALA A 198 -3.90 -24.83 -14.76
CA ALA A 198 -5.12 -24.04 -14.98
C ALA A 198 -5.62 -23.36 -13.69
N ARG A 199 -5.54 -24.05 -12.55
CA ARG A 199 -5.95 -23.50 -11.25
C ARG A 199 -5.03 -22.41 -10.75
N PHE A 200 -3.73 -22.48 -11.08
CA PHE A 200 -2.80 -21.38 -10.83
C PHE A 200 -3.18 -20.13 -11.61
N VAL A 201 -3.54 -20.30 -12.88
CA VAL A 201 -3.96 -19.19 -13.75
C VAL A 201 -5.28 -18.58 -13.26
N ASP A 202 -6.28 -19.40 -12.95
CA ASP A 202 -7.57 -18.93 -12.39
C ASP A 202 -7.36 -18.06 -11.13
N GLY A 203 -6.45 -18.48 -10.25
CA GLY A 203 -6.12 -17.72 -9.05
C GLY A 203 -5.42 -16.40 -9.34
N VAL A 204 -4.49 -16.36 -10.30
CA VAL A 204 -3.85 -15.11 -10.75
C VAL A 204 -4.90 -14.14 -11.30
N HIS A 205 -5.84 -14.60 -12.12
CA HIS A 205 -6.95 -13.77 -12.60
C HIS A 205 -7.83 -13.24 -11.47
N THR A 206 -8.22 -14.13 -10.56
CA THR A 206 -9.08 -13.78 -9.42
C THR A 206 -8.41 -12.71 -8.54
N LEU A 207 -7.09 -12.84 -8.31
CA LEU A 207 -6.32 -11.87 -7.53
C LEU A 207 -6.03 -10.58 -8.29
N SER A 208 -5.95 -10.58 -9.63
CA SER A 208 -5.75 -9.37 -10.44
C SER A 208 -7.01 -8.49 -10.54
N LYS A 209 -8.20 -9.10 -10.59
CA LYS A 209 -9.48 -8.40 -10.76
C LYS A 209 -9.70 -7.21 -9.80
N PRO A 210 -9.52 -7.34 -8.46
CA PRO A 210 -9.74 -6.21 -7.55
C PRO A 210 -8.83 -5.01 -7.84
N TYR A 211 -7.64 -5.22 -8.40
CA TYR A 211 -6.74 -4.11 -8.77
C TYR A 211 -7.29 -3.33 -9.97
N ILE A 212 -7.84 -4.02 -10.97
CA ILE A 212 -8.50 -3.40 -12.13
C ILE A 212 -9.71 -2.57 -11.66
N ASP A 213 -10.56 -3.16 -10.82
CA ASP A 213 -11.75 -2.49 -10.29
C ASP A 213 -11.34 -1.27 -9.44
N SER A 214 -10.32 -1.41 -8.59
CA SER A 214 -9.81 -0.34 -7.74
C SER A 214 -9.24 0.84 -8.53
N LEU A 215 -8.65 0.61 -9.71
CA LEU A 215 -8.13 1.69 -10.55
C LEU A 215 -9.25 2.65 -10.98
N SER A 216 -10.39 2.10 -11.41
CA SER A 216 -11.54 2.90 -11.83
C SER A 216 -12.10 3.74 -10.67
N LEU A 217 -12.14 3.14 -9.47
CA LEU A 217 -12.57 3.82 -8.26
C LEU A 217 -11.60 4.93 -7.86
N VAL A 218 -10.30 4.65 -7.87
CA VAL A 218 -9.25 5.67 -7.63
C VAL A 218 -9.43 6.85 -8.58
N ARG A 219 -9.67 6.62 -9.87
CA ARG A 219 -9.90 7.71 -10.84
C ARG A 219 -11.10 8.57 -10.42
N SER A 220 -12.24 7.95 -10.12
CA SER A 220 -13.44 8.67 -9.71
C SER A 220 -13.23 9.49 -8.42
N LEU A 221 -12.45 8.97 -7.47
CA LEU A 221 -12.11 9.67 -6.23
C LEU A 221 -11.20 10.87 -6.51
N LEU A 222 -10.21 10.72 -7.39
CA LEU A 222 -9.32 11.81 -7.80
C LEU A 222 -10.09 12.91 -8.52
N ASP A 223 -11.04 12.58 -9.39
CA ASP A 223 -11.88 13.58 -10.06
C ASP A 223 -12.66 14.43 -9.04
N ILE A 224 -13.14 13.83 -7.94
CA ILE A 224 -13.80 14.55 -6.84
C ILE A 224 -12.79 15.40 -6.05
N LEU A 225 -11.65 14.82 -5.66
CA LEU A 225 -10.67 15.47 -4.78
C LEU A 225 -9.89 16.60 -5.46
N LEU A 226 -9.71 16.51 -6.78
CA LEU A 226 -8.98 17.50 -7.58
C LEU A 226 -9.92 18.50 -8.27
N THR A 227 -11.20 18.51 -7.92
CA THR A 227 -12.15 19.53 -8.39
C THR A 227 -11.99 20.82 -7.57
N PHE A 228 -11.32 21.80 -8.16
CA PHE A 228 -11.14 23.13 -7.58
C PHE A 228 -11.99 24.18 -8.30
N PRO A 229 -12.64 25.10 -7.56
CA PRO A 229 -13.22 26.32 -8.14
C PRO A 229 -12.21 27.12 -8.97
N PRO A 230 -12.65 27.79 -10.05
CA PRO A 230 -11.77 28.70 -10.78
C PRO A 230 -11.31 29.84 -9.86
N LEU A 231 -10.00 30.12 -9.88
CA LEU A 231 -9.43 31.27 -9.17
C LEU A 231 -9.95 32.57 -9.81
N PRO A 232 -10.17 33.64 -9.01
CA PRO A 232 -10.60 34.92 -9.56
C PRO A 232 -9.50 35.50 -10.46
N SER A 233 -9.76 35.53 -11.77
CA SER A 233 -8.90 36.20 -12.73
C SER A 233 -9.06 37.72 -12.61
N PRO A 234 -7.98 38.51 -12.77
CA PRO A 234 -8.05 39.97 -12.70
C PRO A 234 -8.99 40.60 -13.76
N ASP A 235 -9.29 39.88 -14.85
CA ASP A 235 -10.22 40.31 -15.90
C ASP A 235 -11.70 40.15 -15.53
N SER A 236 -12.04 39.41 -14.46
CA SER A 236 -13.45 39.19 -14.07
C SER A 236 -14.07 40.40 -13.35
N ALA A 237 -13.29 41.43 -13.02
CA ALA A 237 -13.77 42.63 -12.34
C ALA A 237 -14.32 43.71 -13.29
N SER A 238 -14.19 43.56 -14.60
CA SER A 238 -14.53 44.61 -15.59
C SER A 238 -15.69 44.28 -16.53
N THR A 239 -16.39 43.16 -16.37
CA THR A 239 -17.50 42.80 -17.29
C THR A 239 -18.78 42.45 -16.53
N SER A 240 -19.39 43.45 -15.91
CA SER A 240 -20.83 43.46 -15.67
C SER A 240 -21.57 43.77 -16.97
N SER A 241 -21.58 42.82 -17.91
CA SER A 241 -22.45 42.87 -19.08
C SER A 241 -22.68 41.46 -19.65
N ALA A 242 -23.93 41.04 -19.48
CA ALA A 242 -24.60 39.89 -20.08
C ALA A 242 -23.96 39.26 -21.33
N THR A 243 -23.56 37.98 -21.23
CA THR A 243 -24.05 36.93 -22.14
C THR A 243 -23.83 35.56 -21.52
N SER A 244 -24.92 34.81 -21.38
CA SER A 244 -25.01 33.49 -20.78
C SER A 244 -24.37 32.42 -21.67
N SER A 245 -23.16 31.98 -21.31
CA SER A 245 -22.73 30.60 -21.50
C SER A 245 -22.41 30.02 -20.13
N VAL A 246 -23.44 29.46 -19.49
CA VAL A 246 -23.30 28.76 -18.20
C VAL A 246 -22.59 27.44 -18.48
N ALA A 247 -21.27 27.48 -18.58
CA ALA A 247 -20.48 26.33 -18.18
C ALA A 247 -20.79 26.10 -16.70
N PRO A 248 -21.20 24.89 -16.28
CA PRO A 248 -21.52 24.66 -14.88
C PRO A 248 -20.26 24.94 -14.08
N ALA A 249 -20.27 26.04 -13.32
CA ALA A 249 -19.22 26.32 -12.35
C ALA A 249 -19.14 25.06 -11.47
N ARG A 250 -18.02 24.33 -11.54
CA ARG A 250 -17.81 23.12 -10.76
C ARG A 250 -17.88 23.53 -9.30
N THR A 251 -19.03 23.32 -8.67
CA THR A 251 -19.24 23.62 -7.27
C THR A 251 -18.35 22.70 -6.48
N ARG A 252 -17.54 23.29 -5.58
CA ARG A 252 -16.65 22.52 -4.73
C ARG A 252 -17.45 21.45 -3.98
N PRO A 253 -16.99 20.19 -3.95
CA PRO A 253 -17.60 19.17 -3.11
C PRO A 253 -17.66 19.61 -1.65
N SER A 254 -18.65 19.13 -0.90
CA SER A 254 -18.76 19.42 0.54
C SER A 254 -17.51 18.90 1.29
N PRO A 255 -17.13 19.52 2.42
CA PRO A 255 -15.98 19.04 3.21
C PRO A 255 -16.17 17.58 3.67
N GLU A 256 -17.41 17.18 3.95
CA GLU A 256 -17.77 15.79 4.24
C GLU A 256 -17.49 14.86 3.05
N ALA A 257 -17.84 15.29 1.83
CA ALA A 257 -17.55 14.53 0.61
C ALA A 257 -16.04 14.38 0.40
N LEU A 258 -15.26 15.45 0.58
CA LEU A 258 -13.79 15.39 0.46
C LEU A 258 -13.17 14.47 1.52
N GLN A 259 -13.62 14.57 2.78
CA GLN A 259 -13.14 13.72 3.86
C GLN A 259 -13.52 12.25 3.61
N SER A 260 -14.73 11.98 3.13
CA SER A 260 -15.19 10.63 2.78
C SER A 260 -14.38 10.05 1.63
N ALA A 261 -14.12 10.84 0.58
CA ALA A 261 -13.34 10.43 -0.58
C ALA A 261 -11.88 10.15 -0.22
N LEU A 262 -11.27 11.00 0.62
CA LEU A 262 -9.91 10.78 1.12
C LEU A 262 -9.84 9.54 2.03
N SER A 263 -10.85 9.32 2.87
CA SER A 263 -10.94 8.13 3.72
C SER A 263 -11.09 6.87 2.89
N LEU A 264 -11.93 6.89 1.84
CA LEU A 264 -12.07 5.79 0.90
C LEU A 264 -10.77 5.53 0.16
N LEU A 265 -10.07 6.57 -0.32
CA LEU A 265 -8.77 6.45 -0.97
C LEU A 265 -7.70 5.85 -0.04
N ALA A 266 -7.71 6.20 1.24
CA ALA A 266 -6.81 5.64 2.24
C ALA A 266 -7.12 4.18 2.60
N VAL A 267 -8.37 3.75 2.41
CA VAL A 267 -8.83 2.37 2.66
C VAL A 267 -8.71 1.49 1.41
N GLN A 268 -8.61 2.08 0.20
CA GLN A 268 -8.37 1.35 -1.07
C GLN A 268 -7.19 0.35 -1.07
N PRO A 269 -6.01 0.61 -0.44
CA PRO A 269 -4.93 -0.37 -0.40
C PRO A 269 -5.25 -1.58 0.51
N LEU A 270 -6.41 -1.56 1.18
CA LEU A 270 -6.94 -2.64 2.00
C LEU A 270 -8.15 -3.29 1.34
N LEU A 271 -8.04 -3.63 0.05
CA LEU A 271 -8.84 -4.72 -0.49
C LEU A 271 -8.01 -6.03 -0.42
N PRO A 272 -7.73 -6.63 0.76
CA PRO A 272 -7.84 -8.07 0.79
C PRO A 272 -9.30 -8.32 0.38
N GLY A 273 -9.51 -9.12 -0.67
CA GLY A 273 -10.85 -9.53 -1.05
C GLY A 273 -11.61 -9.89 0.22
N LYS A 274 -12.82 -9.33 0.40
CA LYS A 274 -13.59 -9.51 1.63
C LYS A 274 -13.40 -10.94 2.15
N ALA A 275 -12.99 -11.03 3.41
CA ALA A 275 -12.67 -12.23 4.18
C ALA A 275 -13.76 -13.33 4.26
N SER A 276 -14.74 -13.34 3.35
CA SER A 276 -15.67 -14.46 3.16
C SER A 276 -15.22 -15.46 2.08
N ASP A 277 -14.27 -15.10 1.22
CA ASP A 277 -13.65 -16.05 0.30
C ASP A 277 -12.41 -16.66 0.97
N ALA A 278 -12.65 -17.66 1.83
CA ALA A 278 -11.60 -18.52 2.37
C ALA A 278 -10.66 -19.09 1.27
N SER A 279 -11.10 -19.07 0.00
CA SER A 279 -10.30 -19.45 -1.16
C SER A 279 -9.19 -18.46 -1.52
N ALA A 280 -9.40 -17.15 -1.35
CA ALA A 280 -8.43 -16.11 -1.72
C ALA A 280 -7.35 -15.96 -0.64
N GLU A 281 -7.73 -15.95 0.64
CA GLU A 281 -6.78 -15.96 1.76
C GLU A 281 -5.97 -17.25 1.79
N ALA A 282 -6.60 -18.41 1.56
CA ALA A 282 -5.87 -19.68 1.41
C ALA A 282 -4.93 -19.66 0.20
N TRP A 283 -5.30 -18.95 -0.88
CA TRP A 283 -4.42 -18.73 -2.03
C TRP A 283 -3.22 -17.86 -1.67
N GLU A 284 -3.43 -16.79 -0.90
CA GLU A 284 -2.36 -15.90 -0.46
C GLU A 284 -1.44 -16.57 0.55
N GLU A 285 -1.98 -17.37 1.47
CA GLU A 285 -1.20 -18.18 2.41
C GLU A 285 -0.39 -19.24 1.64
N LEU A 286 -1.00 -19.92 0.67
CA LEU A 286 -0.28 -20.88 -0.17
C LEU A 286 0.80 -20.19 -1.01
N MET A 287 0.52 -19.02 -1.59
CA MET A 287 1.53 -18.20 -2.26
C MET A 287 2.62 -17.74 -1.30
N ALA A 288 2.28 -17.40 -0.05
CA ALA A 288 3.28 -17.00 0.93
C ALA A 288 4.18 -18.18 1.33
N VAL A 289 3.62 -19.39 1.48
CA VAL A 289 4.35 -20.60 1.85
C VAL A 289 5.20 -21.12 0.68
N GLU A 290 4.60 -21.29 -0.49
CA GLU A 290 5.25 -21.86 -1.68
C GLU A 290 6.16 -20.81 -2.34
N VAL A 291 5.64 -19.63 -2.68
CA VAL A 291 6.42 -18.59 -3.37
C VAL A 291 7.39 -17.88 -2.44
N GLY A 292 7.03 -17.70 -1.16
CA GLY A 292 7.97 -17.14 -0.17
C GLY A 292 9.16 -18.05 0.13
N GLY A 293 9.04 -19.35 -0.15
CA GLY A 293 10.16 -20.29 -0.13
C GLY A 293 11.08 -20.16 -1.35
N TRP A 294 10.61 -19.59 -2.45
CA TRP A 294 11.34 -19.49 -3.72
C TRP A 294 12.15 -18.19 -3.90
N GLU A 295 11.92 -17.18 -3.04
CA GLU A 295 12.68 -15.92 -3.05
C GLU A 295 13.99 -15.97 -2.21
N ARG A 296 14.29 -17.11 -1.55
CA ARG A 296 15.53 -17.33 -0.79
C ARG A 296 16.57 -18.09 -1.60
#